data_AF-A0A942TXD4-F1
#
_entry.id   AF-A0A942TXD4-F1
#
_cell.length_a   1.000
_cell.length_b   1.000
_cell.length_c   1.000
_cell.angle_alpha   90.00
_cell.angle_beta   90.00
_cell.angle_gamma   90.00
#
_symmetry.space_group_name_H-M   'P 1'
#
loop_
_entity.id
_entity.type
_entity.pdbx_description
1 polymer ?
#
loop_
_entity_poly.entity_id
_entity_poly.type
_entity_poly.pdbx_seq_one_letter_code
_entity_poly.pdbx_strand_id
1 'polypeptide(L)'
;MDNEKKPFYISVGPGQIMSTATDSPWEFKIEATDDEIKMLRKVFDSNADNSIDDFLRAHIPFLEYHHDPTNDRHDDNLLRIYGMIYSLGDQEAKQHVESMGILNHFRSE
;
A
#
# COMPACT_ATOMS: atom_id res chain seq x y z
N MET A 1 -13.24 -11.51 -14.79
CA MET A 1 -12.26 -10.76 -14.00
C MET A 1 -12.63 -9.32 -14.16
N ASP A 2 -13.34 -8.80 -13.18
CA ASP A 2 -13.85 -7.43 -13.16
C ASP A 2 -12.67 -6.49 -12.94
N ASN A 3 -12.19 -5.89 -14.03
CA ASN A 3 -11.10 -4.92 -14.02
C ASN A 3 -11.59 -3.50 -13.71
N GLU A 4 -12.76 -3.41 -13.06
CA GLU A 4 -13.40 -2.15 -12.71
C GLU A 4 -12.82 -1.66 -11.38
N LYS A 5 -12.27 -0.45 -11.40
CA LYS A 5 -11.78 0.21 -10.20
C LYS A 5 -12.95 0.72 -9.38
N LYS A 6 -12.93 0.40 -8.09
CA LYS A 6 -13.94 0.83 -7.11
C LYS A 6 -13.26 1.63 -6.00
N PRO A 7 -13.98 2.56 -5.35
CA PRO A 7 -13.45 3.30 -4.23
C PRO A 7 -13.34 2.40 -3.01
N PHE A 8 -12.18 2.45 -2.35
CA PHE A 8 -11.94 1.82 -1.06
C PHE A 8 -11.33 2.83 -0.08
N TYR A 9 -11.59 2.60 1.19
CA TYR A 9 -11.15 3.45 2.30
C TYR A 9 -10.27 2.61 3.22
N ILE A 10 -9.07 3.12 3.50
CA ILE A 10 -8.02 2.40 4.19
C ILE A 10 -7.75 3.07 5.53
N SER A 11 -7.67 2.26 6.58
CA SER A 11 -7.15 2.67 7.87
C SER A 11 -5.95 1.78 8.20
N VAL A 12 -4.77 2.39 8.25
CA VAL A 12 -3.50 1.67 8.35
C VAL A 12 -3.28 1.20 9.78
N GLY A 13 -3.60 2.04 10.78
CA GLY A 13 -3.45 1.71 12.20
C GLY A 13 -4.10 0.37 12.60
N PRO A 14 -5.41 0.16 12.33
CA PRO A 14 -6.10 -1.11 12.59
C PRO A 14 -6.00 -2.12 11.43
N GLY A 15 -5.38 -1.76 10.30
CA GLY A 15 -5.27 -2.62 9.13
C GLY A 15 -6.59 -2.94 8.43
N GLN A 16 -7.48 -1.94 8.33
CA GLN A 16 -8.82 -2.10 7.79
C GLN A 16 -8.92 -1.58 6.35
N ILE A 17 -9.68 -2.33 5.54
CA ILE A 17 -10.03 -1.98 4.16
C ILE A 17 -11.55 -2.01 4.08
N MET A 18 -12.14 -0.89 3.71
CA MET A 18 -13.59 -0.69 3.68
C MET A 18 -14.03 -0.29 2.27
N SER A 19 -15.20 -0.78 1.84
CA SER A 19 -15.85 -0.35 0.59
C SER A 19 -16.71 0.92 0.75
N THR A 20 -16.94 1.34 1.99
CA THR A 20 -17.87 2.41 2.37
C THR A 20 -17.20 3.35 3.37
N ALA A 21 -17.43 4.66 3.22
CA ALA A 21 -16.79 5.69 4.05
C ALA A 21 -17.36 5.81 5.47
N THR A 22 -18.44 5.09 5.78
CA THR A 22 -19.27 5.30 6.98
C THR A 22 -19.02 4.32 8.11
N ASP A 23 -18.36 3.20 7.83
CA ASP A 23 -18.29 2.08 8.78
C ASP A 23 -17.23 2.26 9.87
N SER A 24 -16.23 3.12 9.65
CA SER A 24 -15.16 3.44 10.61
C SER A 24 -14.36 4.68 10.17
N PRO A 25 -13.60 5.33 11.07
CA PRO A 25 -12.62 6.34 10.66
C PRO A 25 -11.60 5.72 9.71
N TRP A 26 -11.30 6.42 8.63
CA TRP A 26 -10.33 6.03 7.61
C TRP A 26 -9.36 7.18 7.34
N GLU A 27 -8.18 6.84 6.86
CA GLU A 27 -7.07 7.78 6.66
C GLU A 27 -6.82 8.05 5.18
N PHE A 28 -7.05 7.04 4.32
CA PHE A 28 -6.77 7.14 2.89
C PHE A 28 -7.95 6.66 2.06
N LYS A 29 -8.16 7.30 0.91
CA LYS A 29 -9.08 6.86 -0.13
C LYS A 29 -8.29 6.41 -1.35
N ILE A 30 -8.60 5.23 -1.88
CA ILE A 30 -7.95 4.64 -3.04
C ILE A 30 -8.98 4.15 -4.07
N GLU A 31 -8.54 4.03 -5.33
CA GLU A 31 -9.30 3.40 -6.41
C GLU A 31 -8.57 2.16 -6.91
N ALA A 32 -9.16 1.01 -6.66
CA ALA A 32 -8.51 -0.28 -6.87
C ALA A 32 -9.49 -1.30 -7.46
N THR A 33 -8.94 -2.26 -8.17
CA THR A 33 -9.61 -3.50 -8.59
C THR A 33 -9.67 -4.49 -7.44
N ASP A 34 -10.51 -5.51 -7.58
CA ASP A 34 -10.63 -6.57 -6.57
C ASP A 34 -9.30 -7.32 -6.34
N ASP A 35 -8.43 -7.45 -7.35
CA ASP A 35 -7.12 -8.09 -7.22
C ASP A 35 -6.08 -7.19 -6.54
N GLU A 36 -6.07 -5.89 -6.82
CA GLU A 36 -5.27 -4.90 -6.11
C GLU A 36 -5.62 -4.87 -4.61
N ILE A 37 -6.91 -4.96 -4.26
CA ILE A 37 -7.36 -5.01 -2.86
C ILE A 37 -6.97 -6.31 -2.17
N LYS A 38 -7.11 -7.47 -2.84
CA LYS A 38 -6.61 -8.73 -2.29
C LYS A 38 -5.13 -8.65 -1.99
N MET A 39 -4.36 -8.00 -2.86
CA MET A 39 -2.94 -7.84 -2.65
C MET A 39 -2.64 -6.95 -1.45
N LEU A 40 -3.29 -5.79 -1.35
CA LEU A 40 -3.16 -4.89 -0.19
C LEU A 40 -3.51 -5.63 1.11
N ARG A 41 -4.57 -6.44 1.08
CA ARG A 41 -4.96 -7.28 2.22
C ARG A 41 -3.88 -8.28 2.60
N LYS A 42 -3.26 -8.98 1.64
CA LYS A 42 -2.16 -9.90 1.93
C LYS A 42 -0.96 -9.21 2.59
N VAL A 43 -0.67 -7.96 2.19
CA VAL A 43 0.40 -7.16 2.81
C VAL A 43 0.04 -6.83 4.26
N PHE A 44 -1.19 -6.40 4.54
CA PHE A 44 -1.68 -6.19 5.91
C PHE A 44 -1.57 -7.46 6.76
N ASP A 45 -1.93 -8.60 6.19
CA ASP A 45 -1.88 -9.90 6.87
C ASP A 45 -0.42 -10.46 7.00
N SER A 46 0.60 -9.67 6.63
CA SER A 46 2.04 -9.90 6.86
C SER A 46 2.66 -11.16 6.24
N ASN A 47 1.98 -11.78 5.28
CA ASN A 47 2.59 -12.87 4.51
C ASN A 47 3.40 -12.28 3.35
N ALA A 48 4.73 -12.25 3.52
CA ALA A 48 5.67 -11.96 2.43
C ALA A 48 5.53 -13.05 1.36
N ASP A 49 4.71 -12.79 0.36
CA ASP A 49 4.43 -13.64 -0.80
C ASP A 49 5.15 -13.03 -2.00
N ASN A 50 6.05 -13.79 -2.62
CA ASN A 50 6.85 -13.33 -3.76
C ASN A 50 5.98 -12.78 -4.91
N SER A 51 4.72 -13.21 -5.02
CA SER A 51 3.77 -12.69 -6.01
C SER A 51 3.40 -11.22 -5.76
N ILE A 52 3.42 -10.80 -4.49
CA ILE A 52 3.20 -9.41 -4.08
C ILE A 52 4.42 -8.58 -4.49
N ASP A 53 5.63 -9.05 -4.19
CA ASP A 53 6.86 -8.35 -4.58
C ASP A 53 6.94 -8.10 -6.09
N ASP A 54 6.58 -9.11 -6.89
CA ASP A 54 6.57 -8.99 -8.34
C ASP A 54 5.55 -7.95 -8.83
N PHE A 55 4.35 -7.97 -8.26
CA PHE A 55 3.31 -6.99 -8.56
C PHE A 55 3.70 -5.57 -8.16
N LEU A 56 4.26 -5.39 -6.95
CA LEU A 56 4.67 -4.08 -6.45
C LEU A 56 5.77 -3.49 -7.34
N ARG A 57 6.77 -4.28 -7.73
CA ARG A 57 7.80 -3.83 -8.69
C ARG A 57 7.22 -3.48 -10.06
N ALA A 58 6.20 -4.21 -10.52
CA ALA A 58 5.57 -3.95 -11.81
C ALA A 58 4.66 -2.70 -11.81
N HIS A 59 4.02 -2.39 -10.68
CA HIS A 59 3.02 -1.31 -10.60
C HIS A 59 3.54 -0.04 -9.91
N ILE A 60 4.60 -0.15 -9.10
CA ILE A 60 5.19 0.94 -8.32
C ILE A 60 6.68 1.06 -8.72
N PRO A 61 6.98 1.75 -9.83
CA PRO A 61 8.30 1.72 -10.46
C PRO A 61 9.44 2.35 -9.63
N PHE A 62 9.12 3.02 -8.52
CA PHE A 62 10.08 3.67 -7.62
C PHE A 62 10.25 2.93 -6.27
N LEU A 63 9.67 1.74 -6.13
CA LEU A 63 9.80 0.92 -4.92
C LEU A 63 11.05 0.02 -5.02
N GLU A 64 12.19 0.49 -4.52
CA GLU A 64 13.41 -0.32 -4.39
C GLU A 64 13.43 -1.10 -3.07
N TYR A 65 13.51 -2.42 -3.15
CA TYR A 65 13.53 -3.30 -2.00
C TYR A 65 14.95 -3.77 -1.69
N HIS A 66 15.45 -3.49 -0.49
CA HIS A 66 16.75 -3.99 -0.03
C HIS A 66 16.52 -5.19 0.89
N HIS A 67 16.94 -6.39 0.48
CA HIS A 67 16.87 -7.59 1.32
C HIS A 67 17.98 -7.54 2.40
N ASP A 68 17.81 -6.77 3.48
CA ASP A 68 18.68 -6.87 4.66
C ASP A 68 17.95 -7.60 5.81
N PRO A 69 18.41 -8.80 6.23
CA PRO A 69 17.56 -9.72 6.99
C PRO A 69 17.45 -9.45 8.51
N THR A 70 18.04 -8.38 9.05
CA THR A 70 18.30 -8.33 10.51
C THR A 70 17.29 -7.59 11.40
N ASN A 71 16.43 -6.69 10.90
CA ASN A 71 15.33 -6.15 11.72
C ASN A 71 14.21 -5.43 10.94
N ASP A 72 14.20 -5.49 9.60
CA ASP A 72 13.42 -4.57 8.76
C ASP A 72 12.01 -5.05 8.34
N ARG A 73 11.61 -6.30 8.63
CA ARG A 73 10.35 -6.86 8.09
C ARG A 73 9.08 -6.06 8.43
N HIS A 74 9.07 -5.37 9.58
CA HIS A 74 7.93 -4.54 9.98
C HIS A 74 7.88 -3.21 9.21
N ASP A 75 9.05 -2.58 9.03
CA ASP A 75 9.21 -1.34 8.29
C ASP A 75 8.93 -1.57 6.80
N ASP A 76 9.41 -2.68 6.27
CA ASP A 76 9.16 -3.21 4.94
C ASP A 76 7.66 -3.37 4.61
N ASN A 77 6.87 -3.97 5.50
CA ASN A 77 5.44 -4.15 5.26
C ASN A 77 4.70 -2.81 5.26
N LEU A 78 5.04 -1.89 6.18
CA LEU A 78 4.49 -0.54 6.19
C LEU A 78 4.85 0.22 4.91
N LEU A 79 6.10 0.10 4.46
CA LEU A 79 6.56 0.66 3.19
C LEU A 79 5.75 0.14 2.01
N ARG A 80 5.50 -1.17 1.93
CA ARG A 80 4.63 -1.78 0.90
C ARG A 80 3.20 -1.23 0.97
N ILE A 81 2.61 -1.14 2.16
CA ILE A 81 1.24 -0.62 2.37
C ILE A 81 1.17 0.83 1.86
N TYR A 82 2.07 1.70 2.32
CA TYR A 82 2.05 3.11 1.93
C TYR A 82 2.42 3.31 0.45
N GLY A 83 3.27 2.48 -0.14
CA GLY A 83 3.54 2.46 -1.57
C GLY A 83 2.28 2.14 -2.38
N MET A 84 1.53 1.10 -1.99
CA MET A 84 0.27 0.76 -2.65
C MET A 84 -0.78 1.87 -2.49
N ILE A 85 -0.89 2.45 -1.30
CA ILE A 85 -1.78 3.59 -1.05
C ILE A 85 -1.40 4.79 -1.92
N TYR A 86 -0.11 5.09 -2.07
CA TYR A 86 0.35 6.15 -2.95
C TYR A 86 -0.02 5.88 -4.41
N SER A 87 0.18 4.65 -4.88
CA SER A 87 -0.07 4.30 -6.29
C SER A 87 -1.57 4.29 -6.64
N LEU A 88 -2.40 3.78 -5.72
CA LEU A 88 -3.84 3.60 -5.92
C LEU A 88 -4.67 4.78 -5.38
N GLY A 89 -4.06 5.63 -4.58
CA GLY A 89 -4.68 6.76 -3.91
C GLY A 89 -4.96 7.95 -4.82
N ASP A 90 -5.89 8.78 -4.35
CA ASP A 90 -6.13 10.10 -4.93
C ASP A 90 -5.00 11.09 -4.59
N GLN A 91 -5.17 12.33 -5.04
CA GLN A 91 -4.16 13.37 -4.84
C GLN A 91 -3.90 13.67 -3.35
N GLU A 92 -4.92 13.55 -2.50
CA GLU A 92 -4.81 13.78 -1.06
C GLU A 92 -4.01 12.65 -0.40
N ALA A 93 -4.34 11.40 -0.74
CA ALA A 93 -3.60 10.24 -0.26
C ALA A 93 -2.12 10.30 -0.65
N LYS A 94 -1.81 10.69 -1.89
CA LYS A 94 -0.42 10.86 -2.37
C LYS A 94 0.34 11.92 -1.58
N GLN A 95 -0.25 13.10 -1.42
CA GLN A 95 0.37 14.20 -0.66
C GLN A 95 0.57 13.82 0.81
N HIS A 96 -0.39 13.12 1.41
CA HIS A 96 -0.28 12.62 2.77
C HIS A 96 0.89 11.64 2.90
N VAL A 97 1.00 10.67 1.98
CA VAL A 97 2.11 9.72 1.98
C VAL A 97 3.47 10.40 1.76
N GLU A 98 3.55 11.38 0.86
CA GLU A 98 4.76 12.16 0.63
C GLU A 98 5.19 12.97 1.86
N SER A 99 4.21 13.60 2.54
CA SER A 99 4.48 14.44 3.71
C SER A 99 4.90 13.64 4.94
N MET A 100 4.56 12.36 5.02
CA MET A 100 5.13 11.45 6.03
C MET A 100 6.62 11.16 5.80
N GLY A 101 7.15 11.38 4.59
CA GLY A 101 8.55 11.14 4.24
C GLY A 101 8.95 9.65 4.22
N ILE A 102 8.00 8.73 4.44
CA ILE A 102 8.22 7.28 4.47
C ILE A 102 8.77 6.78 3.12
N LEU A 103 8.33 7.38 2.01
CA LEU A 103 8.83 7.03 0.68
C LEU A 103 10.20 7.64 0.35
N ASN A 104 10.73 8.57 1.15
CA ASN A 104 12.07 9.11 0.89
C ASN A 104 13.18 8.10 1.21
N HIS A 105 12.87 7.03 1.96
CA HIS A 105 13.77 5.91 2.15
C HIS A 105 14.06 5.14 0.83
N PHE A 106 13.26 5.36 -0.22
CA PHE A 106 13.50 4.82 -1.58
C PHE A 106 14.43 5.69 -2.43
N ARG A 107 14.62 6.95 -2.07
CA ARG A 107 15.46 7.89 -2.84
C ARG A 107 16.86 7.90 -2.24
N SER A 108 17.51 6.76 -2.22
CA SER A 108 18.95 6.72 -1.99
C SER A 108 19.64 7.34 -3.22
N GLU A 109 20.54 8.29 -2.97
CA GLU A 109 21.38 8.95 -3.98
C GLU A 109 22.29 7.97 -4.74
#